data_AF-A0A7L5Y024-F1
#
_entry.id   AF-A0A7L5Y024-F1
#
_cell.length_a   1.000
_cell.length_b   1.000
_cell.length_c   1.000
_cell.angle_alpha   90.00
_cell.angle_beta   90.00
_cell.angle_gamma   90.00
#
_symmetry.space_group_name_H-M   'P 1'
#
loop_
_entity.id
_entity.type
_entity.pdbx_description
1 polymer ?
#
loop_
_entity_poly.entity_id
_entity_poly.type
_entity_poly.pdbx_seq_one_letter_code
_entity_poly.pdbx_strand_id
1 'polypeptide(L)' 'MARDPDRRRPVAAGSNAQLEFRGRAYSGSDSCNRISGRLTRVGGGHIRFGMAATTRMACEPTVMAAADAFRPR' A
#
# COMPACT_ATOMS: atom_id res chain seq x y z
N MET A 1 -3.56 -4.60 21.42
CA MET A 1 -3.36 -5.73 20.48
C MET A 1 -2.15 -5.40 19.60
N ALA A 2 -0.98 -5.94 19.89
CA ALA A 2 0.23 -5.70 19.09
C ALA A 2 0.16 -6.52 17.79
N ARG A 3 0.54 -5.92 16.65
CA ARG A 3 0.48 -6.56 15.33
C ARG A 3 1.72 -7.45 15.16
N ASP A 4 1.50 -8.74 14.94
CA ASP A 4 2.55 -9.73 14.62
C ASP A 4 3.27 -9.34 13.31
N PRO A 5 4.62 -9.15 13.33
CA PRO A 5 5.39 -8.77 12.16
C PRO A 5 5.46 -9.86 11.07
N ASP A 6 5.20 -11.12 11.41
CA ASP A 6 5.26 -12.25 10.47
C ASP A 6 3.90 -12.65 9.90
N ARG A 7 2.83 -11.97 10.32
CA ARG A 7 1.48 -12.28 9.84
C ARG A 7 1.26 -11.79 8.41
N ARG A 8 1.64 -12.64 7.45
CA ARG A 8 1.29 -12.49 6.03
C ARG A 8 -0.22 -12.67 5.87
N ARG A 9 -0.90 -11.68 5.30
CA ARG A 9 -2.31 -11.78 4.90
C ARG A 9 -2.37 -12.06 3.40
N PRO A 10 -3.25 -12.96 2.94
CA PRO A 10 -3.44 -13.18 1.51
C PRO A 10 -3.93 -11.90 0.83
N VAL A 11 -3.53 -11.71 -0.42
CA VAL A 11 -4.00 -10.61 -1.27
C VAL A 11 -5.48 -10.81 -1.56
N ALA A 12 -6.28 -9.74 -1.48
CA ALA A 12 -7.70 -9.80 -1.79
C ALA A 12 -7.92 -10.23 -3.25
N ALA A 13 -8.86 -11.16 -3.48
CA ALA A 13 -9.18 -11.61 -4.83
C ALA A 13 -9.64 -10.43 -5.70
N GLY A 14 -9.10 -10.33 -6.93
CA GLY A 14 -9.38 -9.22 -7.84
C GLY A 14 -8.66 -7.90 -7.52
N SER A 15 -7.76 -7.89 -6.52
CA SER A 15 -6.90 -6.72 -6.29
C SER A 15 -5.91 -6.54 -7.43
N ASN A 16 -5.81 -5.31 -7.92
CA ASN A 16 -4.78 -4.87 -8.86
C ASN A 16 -3.80 -3.90 -8.16
N ALA A 17 -3.65 -4.01 -6.83
CA ALA A 17 -2.77 -3.13 -6.08
C ALA A 17 -1.30 -3.38 -6.44
N GLN A 18 -0.58 -2.31 -6.74
CA GLN A 18 0.82 -2.35 -7.12
C GLN A 18 1.52 -1.06 -6.70
N LEU A 19 2.83 -1.19 -6.41
CA LEU A 19 3.72 -0.06 -6.22
C LEU A 19 4.93 -0.22 -7.12
N GLU A 20 5.22 0.83 -7.88
CA GLU A 20 6.48 0.97 -8.59
C GLU A 20 7.41 1.86 -7.75
N PHE A 21 8.65 1.41 -7.56
CA PHE A 21 9.67 2.12 -6.81
C PHE A 21 10.69 2.74 -7.74
N ARG A 22 10.98 4.02 -7.56
CA ARG A 22 12.03 4.76 -8.26
C ARG A 22 12.95 5.43 -7.23
N GLY A 23 14.02 4.72 -6.89
CA GLY A 23 14.89 5.09 -5.78
C GLY A 23 14.12 5.13 -4.46
N ARG A 24 14.01 6.30 -3.83
CA ARG A 24 13.24 6.49 -2.59
C ARG A 24 11.80 6.94 -2.84
N ALA A 25 11.38 7.18 -4.08
CA ALA A 25 10.00 7.52 -4.40
C ALA A 25 9.21 6.27 -4.81
N TYR A 26 7.90 6.30 -4.60
CA TYR A 26 7.00 5.26 -5.09
C TYR A 26 5.68 5.84 -5.58
N SER A 27 5.05 5.12 -6.50
CA SER A 27 3.72 5.43 -7.03
C SER A 27 3.00 4.17 -7.48
N GLY A 28 1.68 4.18 -7.51
CA GLY A 28 0.88 3.06 -8.02
C GLY A 28 -0.60 3.20 -7.71
N SER A 29 -1.28 2.06 -7.52
CA SER A 29 -2.68 1.99 -7.08
C SER A 29 -2.80 1.13 -5.83
N ASP A 30 -3.71 1.52 -4.93
CA ASP A 30 -4.13 0.65 -3.83
C ASP A 30 -5.24 -0.34 -4.24
N SER A 31 -5.64 -0.37 -5.52
CA SER A 31 -6.75 -1.10 -6.17
C SER A 31 -7.87 -0.15 -6.60
N CYS A 32 -8.14 0.92 -5.84
CA CYS A 32 -9.12 1.94 -6.21
C CYS A 32 -8.45 3.29 -6.42
N ASN A 33 -7.63 3.71 -5.46
CA ASN A 33 -7.00 5.01 -5.42
C ASN A 33 -5.59 4.98 -5.98
N ARG A 34 -5.22 6.08 -6.66
CA ARG A 34 -3.81 6.34 -6.97
C ARG A 34 -3.10 6.70 -5.67
N ILE A 35 -1.95 6.08 -5.45
CA ILE A 35 -1.11 6.28 -4.27
C ILE A 35 0.29 6.70 -4.70
N SER A 36 0.90 7.61 -3.96
CA SER A 36 2.31 7.99 -4.14
C SER A 36 2.94 8.47 -2.85
N GLY A 37 4.26 8.43 -2.77
CA GLY A 37 5.00 8.90 -1.60
C GLY A 37 6.49 8.66 -1.69
N ARG A 38 7.15 8.75 -0.53
CA ARG A 38 8.59 8.47 -0.38
C ARG A 38 8.87 7.51 0.76
N LEU A 39 9.96 6.77 0.63
CA LEU A 39 10.53 5.93 1.67
C LEU A 39 11.41 6.79 2.59
N THR A 40 11.16 6.70 3.89
CA THR A 40 11.97 7.37 4.92
C THR A 40 13.20 6.55 5.29
N ARG A 41 13.14 5.21 5.17
CA ARG A 41 14.27 4.31 5.43
C ARG A 41 14.30 3.14 4.45
N VAL A 42 15.51 2.73 4.07
CA VAL A 42 15.79 1.53 3.29
C VAL A 42 17.02 0.87 3.91
N GLY A 43 16.93 -0.40 4.31
CA GLY A 43 18.06 -1.15 4.88
C GLY A 43 17.65 -2.23 5.87
N GLY A 44 18.55 -3.18 6.14
CA GLY A 44 18.30 -4.26 7.09
C GLY A 44 17.15 -5.20 6.68
N GLY A 45 16.91 -5.38 5.38
CA GLY A 45 15.81 -6.21 4.86
C GLY A 45 14.43 -5.56 4.91
N HIS A 46 14.32 -4.30 5.36
CA HIS A 46 13.05 -3.59 5.49
C HIS A 46 13.10 -2.22 4.81
N ILE A 47 11.92 -1.73 4.44
CA ILE A 47 11.69 -0.36 4.02
C ILE A 47 10.67 0.29 4.94
N ARG A 48 10.79 1.60 5.13
CA ARG A 48 9.81 2.38 5.90
C ARG A 48 9.19 3.43 5.02
N PHE A 49 7.88 3.38 4.90
CA PHE A 49 7.12 4.35 4.15
C PHE A 49 7.04 5.66 4.94
N GLY A 50 7.13 6.78 4.24
CA GLY A 50 6.70 8.08 4.77
C GLY A 50 5.21 8.28 4.53
N MET A 51 4.73 9.50 4.79
CA MET A 51 3.35 9.86 4.48
C MET A 51 3.05 9.64 3.00
N ALA A 52 1.96 8.93 2.72
CA ALA A 52 1.45 8.70 1.39
C ALA A 52 0.38 9.74 1.03
N ALA A 53 0.35 10.16 -0.22
CA ALA A 53 -0.78 10.87 -0.79
C ALA A 53 -1.67 9.87 -1.55
N THR A 54 -3.00 10.01 -1.40
CA THR A 54 -3.97 9.20 -2.14
C THR A 54 -5.07 10.06 -2.73
N THR A 55 -5.68 9.59 -3.81
CA THR A 55 -6.97 10.11 -4.27
C THR A 55 -8.11 9.67 -3.33
N ARG A 56 -9.33 10.17 -3.58
CA ARG A 56 -10.57 9.74 -2.90
C ARG A 56 -11.62 9.30 -3.91
N MET A 57 -11.28 8.36 -4.77
CA MET A 57 -12.23 7.73 -5.70
C MET A 57 -13.19 6.83 -4.92
N ALA A 58 -14.42 6.73 -5.42
CA ALA A 58 -15.41 5.79 -4.94
C ALA A 58 -15.47 4.62 -5.93
N CYS A 59 -15.04 3.45 -5.48
CA CYS A 59 -15.14 2.18 -6.22
C CYS A 59 -16.14 1.25 -5.53
N GLU A 60 -16.39 0.09 -6.13
CA GLU A 60 -17.23 -0.96 -5.56
C GLU A 60 -16.72 -1.39 -4.17
N PRO A 61 -17.61 -1.81 -3.26
CA PRO A 61 -17.25 -2.11 -1.87
C PRO A 61 -16.12 -3.14 -1.72
N THR A 62 -16.06 -4.15 -2.60
CA THR A 62 -15.02 -5.17 -2.59
C THR A 62 -13.65 -4.61 -2.97
N VAL A 63 -13.61 -3.68 -3.94
CA VAL A 63 -12.38 -2.99 -4.37
C VAL A 63 -11.93 -2.00 -3.30
N MET A 64 -12.87 -1.31 -2.65
CA MET A 64 -12.59 -0.43 -1.51
C MET A 64 -12.01 -1.20 -0.33
N ALA A 65 -12.54 -2.38 -0.02
CA ALA A 65 -11.99 -3.25 1.02
C ALA A 65 -10.55 -3.71 0.69
N ALA A 66 -10.27 -4.00 -0.58
CA ALA A 66 -8.91 -4.31 -1.03
C ALA A 66 -7.97 -3.10 -0.88
N ALA A 67 -8.44 -1.89 -1.21
CA ALA A 67 -7.69 -0.64 -1.05
C ALA A 67 -7.28 -0.37 0.40
N ASP A 68 -8.21 -0.48 1.34
CA ASP A 68 -7.90 -0.26 2.76
C ASP A 68 -6.94 -1.31 3.33
N ALA A 69 -7.02 -2.55 2.84
CA ALA A 69 -6.12 -3.62 3.27
C ALA A 69 -4.68 -3.45 2.75
N PHE A 70 -4.50 -2.82 1.59
CA PHE A 70 -3.19 -2.65 0.95
C PHE A 70 -2.37 -1.49 1.50
N ARG A 71 -3.02 -0.43 2.02
CA ARG A 71 -2.35 0.83 2.36
C ARG A 71 -1.10 0.64 3.24
N PRO A 72 0.08 1.09 2.77
CA PRO A 72 1.31 0.95 3.51
C PRO A 72 1.24 1.73 4.83
N ARG A 73 1.79 1.13 5.89
CA ARG A 73 1.86 1.70 7.23
C ARG A 73 3.29 2.08 7.60
#